data_AF-A0AAW0RQT7-F1
#
_entry.id   AF-A0AAW0RQT7-F1
#
_cell.length_a   1.000
_cell.length_b   1.000
_cell.length_c   1.000
_cell.angle_alpha   90.00
_cell.angle_beta   90.00
_cell.angle_gamma   90.00
#
_symmetry.space_group_name_H-M   'P 1'
#
loop_
_entity.id
_entity.type
_entity.pdbx_description
1 polymer ?
#
loop_
_entity_poly.entity_id
_entity_poly.type
_entity_poly.pdbx_seq_one_letter_code
_entity_poly.pdbx_strand_id
1 'polypeptide(L)'
;MVEYRVHPVSITLTDPIQLNGSMALLGDHSRAGIDKVDPRFVGTHARLCKSVQLVNLIETMAPELLQRNHDLRPTAPTATTAPLGCLTSPLRFSAYEKLMRFGNYWYGATGASGTVAKLPFGLFLKYSANVECVRNEFNALRVVGKNTGVPVPRGLDFASKWVQGNSQLLPQGYHRSYMLTSELPGAALSLCMDAISDADYQRIQLQLQAYISQIRNIPQTVNPDFVICDTRGEACRDPRIFDSAPMGPFKDEAAFSQKLRFPDEPSRRGHKIVFTHADLNPRNIIVHQVKDATGTLHWEVSGIVDWEAAGYYPEYWDCTKSMFEGFRWPRRHNDAMQRVFAEFGDYSAELELEIKAWESGDGV
;
A
#
# COMPACT_ATOMS: atom_id res chain seq x y z
N MET A 1 24.19 -44.69 1.08
CA MET A 1 22.99 -44.94 1.90
C MET A 1 21.99 -43.86 1.51
N VAL A 2 20.94 -44.20 0.76
CA VAL A 2 19.93 -43.21 0.34
C VAL A 2 18.86 -43.20 1.42
N GLU A 3 18.81 -42.14 2.22
CA GLU A 3 18.03 -42.16 3.46
C GLU A 3 16.53 -41.98 3.19
N TYR A 4 16.11 -41.34 2.09
CA TYR A 4 14.69 -41.26 1.70
C TYR A 4 14.50 -41.12 0.17
N ARG A 5 13.40 -41.67 -0.35
CA ARG A 5 12.97 -41.56 -1.76
C ARG A 5 11.60 -40.86 -1.81
N VAL A 6 11.50 -39.76 -2.56
CA VAL A 6 10.27 -38.97 -2.70
C VAL A 6 9.46 -39.49 -3.88
N HIS A 7 8.17 -39.73 -3.66
CA HIS A 7 7.21 -40.12 -4.71
C HIS A 7 6.09 -39.09 -4.80
N PRO A 8 5.87 -38.45 -5.98
CA PRO A 8 4.71 -37.60 -6.20
C PRO A 8 3.44 -38.46 -6.27
N VAL A 9 2.39 -38.05 -5.57
CA VAL A 9 1.08 -38.71 -5.60
C VAL A 9 0.04 -37.73 -6.12
N SER A 10 -0.72 -38.16 -7.12
CA SER A 10 -1.81 -37.38 -7.70
C SER A 10 -3.03 -37.43 -6.78
N ILE A 11 -3.47 -36.27 -6.28
CA ILE A 11 -4.66 -36.14 -5.45
C ILE A 11 -5.83 -35.79 -6.38
N THR A 12 -6.65 -36.79 -6.72
CA THR A 12 -7.88 -36.59 -7.48
C THR A 12 -9.08 -36.41 -6.54
N LEU A 13 -10.17 -35.80 -7.02
CA LEU A 13 -11.39 -35.56 -6.24
C LEU A 13 -12.19 -36.83 -5.93
N THR A 14 -11.81 -37.98 -6.50
CA THR A 14 -12.60 -39.21 -6.49
C THR A 14 -12.15 -40.21 -5.44
N ASP A 15 -10.89 -40.18 -5.01
CA ASP A 15 -10.32 -41.20 -4.12
C ASP A 15 -9.78 -40.59 -2.81
N PRO A 16 -10.26 -41.02 -1.63
CA PRO A 16 -9.81 -40.50 -0.35
C PRO A 16 -8.38 -40.95 -0.02
N ILE A 17 -7.60 -40.04 0.59
CA ILE A 17 -6.23 -40.32 1.02
C ILE A 17 -6.25 -41.34 2.17
N GLN A 18 -5.56 -42.47 1.98
CA GLN A 18 -5.37 -43.50 2.99
C GLN A 18 -4.49 -42.95 4.13
N LEU A 19 -5.11 -42.65 5.28
CA LEU A 19 -4.44 -42.08 6.46
C LEU A 19 -3.57 -43.10 7.21
N ASN A 20 -3.83 -44.40 7.04
CA ASN A 20 -3.07 -45.49 7.63
C ASN A 20 -2.23 -46.19 6.56
N GLY A 21 -1.10 -45.59 6.20
CA GLY A 21 -0.15 -46.13 5.24
C GLY A 21 1.30 -45.80 5.60
N SER A 22 2.25 -46.36 4.86
CA SER A 22 3.70 -46.15 5.06
C SER A 22 4.20 -44.74 4.67
N MET A 23 3.31 -43.83 4.30
CA MET A 23 3.63 -42.45 3.96
C MET A 23 3.55 -41.56 5.20
N ALA A 24 4.66 -40.97 5.62
CA ALA A 24 4.67 -39.96 6.67
C ALA A 24 4.06 -38.66 6.14
N LEU A 25 2.85 -38.32 6.61
CA LEU A 25 2.27 -36.99 6.48
C LEU A 25 3.02 -36.02 7.39
N LEU A 26 3.27 -34.81 6.89
CA LEU A 26 3.97 -33.71 7.57
C LEU A 26 3.64 -33.62 9.08
N GLY A 27 4.65 -33.90 9.91
CA GLY A 27 4.85 -33.40 11.28
C GLY A 27 3.70 -33.57 12.26
N ASP A 28 3.59 -34.75 12.90
CA ASP A 28 2.80 -34.87 14.11
C ASP A 28 3.50 -34.17 15.30
N HIS A 29 3.07 -32.95 15.62
CA HIS A 29 3.47 -32.20 16.82
C HIS A 29 2.60 -32.52 18.06
N SER A 30 1.94 -33.69 18.12
CA SER A 30 1.09 -34.13 19.25
C SER A 30 1.78 -34.12 20.62
N ARG A 31 3.11 -34.06 20.67
CA ARG A 31 3.89 -33.98 21.92
C ARG A 31 4.19 -32.57 22.42
N ALA A 32 3.80 -31.51 21.70
CA ALA A 32 4.15 -30.13 22.04
C ALA A 32 3.15 -29.40 22.96
N GLY A 33 2.01 -30.00 23.29
CA GLY A 33 1.01 -29.38 24.18
C GLY A 33 0.37 -28.10 23.63
N ILE A 34 0.48 -27.84 22.32
CA ILE A 34 -0.14 -26.69 21.66
C ILE A 34 -1.53 -27.11 21.21
N ASP A 35 -2.56 -26.40 21.67
CA ASP A 35 -3.94 -26.60 21.21
C ASP A 35 -4.01 -26.36 19.70
N LYS A 36 -4.34 -27.42 18.95
CA LYS A 36 -4.53 -27.34 17.50
C LYS A 36 -5.89 -26.71 17.21
N VAL A 37 -5.92 -25.76 16.29
CA VAL A 37 -7.18 -25.33 15.66
C VAL A 37 -7.80 -26.54 14.98
N ASP A 38 -9.05 -26.85 15.30
CA ASP A 38 -9.76 -27.99 14.74
C ASP A 38 -9.77 -27.88 13.20
N PRO A 39 -9.23 -28.86 12.46
CA PRO A 39 -9.15 -28.81 11.00
C PRO A 39 -10.55 -28.75 10.35
N ARG A 40 -11.61 -29.17 11.05
CA ARG A 40 -13.00 -28.97 10.61
C ARG A 40 -13.37 -27.49 10.60
N PHE A 41 -12.81 -26.69 11.51
CA PHE A 41 -13.03 -25.24 11.55
C PHE A 41 -12.28 -24.52 10.43
N VAL A 42 -11.10 -24.97 10.01
CA VAL A 42 -10.39 -24.35 8.86
C VAL A 42 -11.19 -24.52 7.57
N GLY A 43 -11.71 -25.72 7.32
CA GLY A 43 -12.57 -25.97 6.16
C GLY A 43 -13.91 -25.24 6.25
N THR A 44 -14.47 -25.11 7.45
CA THR A 44 -15.74 -24.38 7.68
C THR A 44 -15.55 -22.87 7.55
N HIS A 45 -14.43 -22.32 8.02
CA HIS A 45 -14.07 -20.91 7.88
C HIS A 45 -13.80 -20.57 6.41
N ALA A 46 -13.05 -21.40 5.68
CA ALA A 46 -12.83 -21.22 4.25
C ALA A 46 -14.15 -21.29 3.43
N ARG A 47 -15.07 -22.18 3.81
CA ARG A 47 -16.41 -22.26 3.20
C ARG A 47 -17.27 -21.06 3.57
N LEU A 48 -17.27 -20.61 4.82
CA LEU A 48 -17.99 -19.41 5.26
C LEU A 48 -17.45 -18.14 4.58
N CYS A 49 -16.13 -17.98 4.45
CA CYS A 49 -15.54 -16.85 3.73
C CYS A 49 -15.97 -16.82 2.25
N LYS A 50 -15.94 -17.99 1.57
CA LYS A 50 -16.45 -18.10 0.19
C LYS A 50 -17.95 -17.87 0.10
N SER A 51 -18.73 -18.36 1.06
CA SER A 51 -20.18 -18.16 1.10
C SER A 51 -20.56 -16.70 1.40
N VAL A 52 -19.83 -15.99 2.25
CA VAL A 52 -20.02 -14.56 2.52
C VAL A 52 -19.68 -13.73 1.27
N GLN A 53 -18.61 -14.10 0.55
CA GLN A 53 -18.31 -13.50 -0.76
C GLN A 53 -19.42 -13.77 -1.78
N LEU A 54 -19.97 -14.98 -1.82
CA LEU A 54 -21.12 -15.34 -2.67
C LEU A 54 -22.40 -14.60 -2.30
N VAL A 55 -22.66 -14.34 -1.01
CA VAL A 55 -23.79 -13.52 -0.57
C VAL A 55 -23.63 -12.07 -1.07
N ASN A 56 -22.45 -11.48 -0.94
CA ASN A 56 -22.16 -10.16 -1.54
C ASN A 56 -22.25 -10.16 -3.07
N LEU A 57 -21.90 -11.28 -3.71
CA LEU A 57 -22.02 -11.46 -5.16
C LEU A 57 -23.49 -11.60 -5.59
N ILE A 58 -24.33 -12.26 -4.79
CA ILE A 58 -25.78 -12.39 -5.02
C ILE A 58 -26.47 -11.04 -4.83
N GLU A 59 -26.06 -10.24 -3.83
CA GLU A 59 -26.50 -8.85 -3.68
C GLU A 59 -26.23 -8.01 -4.94
N THR A 60 -25.15 -8.31 -5.67
CA THR A 60 -24.75 -7.55 -6.87
C THR A 60 -25.31 -8.12 -8.18
N MET A 61 -25.47 -9.44 -8.31
CA MET A 61 -25.88 -10.09 -9.56
C MET A 61 -27.38 -10.39 -9.65
N ALA A 62 -28.08 -10.57 -8.53
CA ALA A 62 -29.50 -10.90 -8.50
C ALA A 62 -30.19 -10.35 -7.23
N PRO A 63 -30.27 -9.01 -7.07
CA PRO A 63 -30.80 -8.38 -5.86
C PRO A 63 -32.26 -8.75 -5.56
N GLU A 64 -33.00 -9.22 -6.57
CA GLU A 64 -34.40 -9.67 -6.46
C GLU A 64 -34.57 -10.91 -5.57
N LEU A 65 -33.51 -11.73 -5.42
CA LEU A 65 -33.52 -12.91 -4.55
C LEU A 65 -33.40 -12.57 -3.05
N LEU A 66 -33.06 -11.32 -2.72
CA LEU A 66 -32.82 -10.84 -1.35
C LEU A 66 -33.85 -9.80 -0.88
N GLN A 67 -34.99 -9.66 -1.57
CA GLN A 67 -36.04 -8.70 -1.17
C GLN A 67 -36.65 -9.04 0.20
N ARG A 68 -36.00 -8.55 1.26
CA ARG A 68 -36.61 -8.10 2.51
C ARG A 68 -35.93 -6.81 2.96
N ASN A 69 -36.66 -5.73 2.75
CA ASN A 69 -36.64 -4.43 3.44
C ASN A 69 -35.30 -3.91 3.96
N HIS A 70 -34.69 -2.99 3.22
CA HIS A 70 -34.06 -1.80 3.81
C HIS A 70 -34.07 -0.64 2.80
N ASP A 71 -35.19 0.09 2.76
CA ASP A 71 -35.19 1.49 2.35
C ASP A 71 -34.50 2.29 3.45
N LEU A 72 -33.30 2.81 3.18
CA LEU A 72 -32.75 4.02 3.81
C LEU A 72 -31.48 4.41 3.04
N ARG A 73 -31.63 5.25 2.00
CA ARG A 73 -30.51 6.02 1.44
C ARG A 73 -30.43 7.36 2.17
N PRO A 74 -29.32 7.72 2.84
CA PRO A 74 -29.06 9.11 3.16
C PRO A 74 -28.44 9.79 1.95
N THR A 75 -29.10 10.85 1.47
CA THR A 75 -28.49 11.87 0.62
C THR A 75 -27.34 12.53 1.39
N ALA A 76 -26.14 12.52 0.83
CA ALA A 76 -24.98 13.18 1.43
C ALA A 76 -25.19 14.70 1.42
N PRO A 77 -25.10 15.40 2.56
CA PRO A 77 -25.05 16.85 2.56
C PRO A 77 -23.64 17.28 2.13
N THR A 78 -23.57 18.25 1.23
CA THR A 78 -22.35 18.99 0.91
C THR A 78 -21.91 19.73 2.17
N ALA A 79 -21.03 19.12 2.96
CA ALA A 79 -20.55 19.72 4.20
C ALA A 79 -19.52 20.80 3.89
N THR A 80 -19.89 22.06 4.07
CA THR A 80 -18.94 23.15 4.34
C THR A 80 -18.26 22.88 5.67
N THR A 81 -17.09 22.26 5.62
CA THR A 81 -16.20 22.14 6.77
C THR A 81 -15.66 23.53 7.09
N ALA A 82 -15.99 24.05 8.28
CA ALA A 82 -15.25 25.19 8.83
C ALA A 82 -13.76 24.78 8.91
N PRO A 83 -12.80 25.66 8.57
CA PRO A 83 -11.40 25.26 8.54
C PRO A 83 -10.97 24.96 9.98
N LEU A 84 -10.74 23.68 10.29
CA LEU A 84 -10.06 23.27 11.53
C LEU A 84 -8.68 23.95 11.68
N GLY A 85 -8.12 24.49 10.57
CA GLY A 85 -6.95 25.35 10.54
C GLY A 85 -7.08 26.68 11.31
N CYS A 86 -8.30 27.12 11.64
CA CYS A 86 -8.53 28.31 12.47
C CYS A 86 -8.42 28.05 13.99
N LEU A 87 -8.29 26.79 14.42
CA LEU A 87 -8.11 26.45 15.83
C LEU A 87 -6.65 26.67 16.27
N THR A 88 -6.47 27.19 17.48
CA THR A 88 -5.16 27.24 18.15
C THR A 88 -4.58 25.84 18.26
N SER A 89 -3.25 25.71 18.18
CA SER A 89 -2.57 24.42 18.13
C SER A 89 -3.04 23.42 19.21
N PRO A 90 -3.21 23.80 20.50
CA PRO A 90 -3.65 22.85 21.54
C PRO A 90 -5.07 22.30 21.31
N LEU A 91 -6.01 23.15 20.88
CA LEU A 91 -7.39 22.75 20.60
C LEU A 91 -7.46 21.79 19.42
N ARG A 92 -6.60 22.01 18.41
CA ARG A 92 -6.51 21.17 17.23
C ARG A 92 -6.06 19.75 17.55
N PHE A 93 -5.03 19.59 18.39
CA PHE A 93 -4.58 18.27 18.83
C PHE A 93 -5.63 17.53 19.66
N SER A 94 -6.31 18.24 20.57
CA SER A 94 -7.42 17.64 21.33
C SER A 94 -8.55 17.19 20.42
N ALA A 95 -8.88 17.98 19.39
CA ALA A 95 -9.86 17.60 18.38
C ALA A 95 -9.44 16.34 17.62
N TYR A 96 -8.20 16.26 17.14
CA TYR A 96 -7.68 15.07 16.43
C TYR A 96 -7.67 13.82 17.30
N GLU A 97 -7.24 13.90 18.56
CA GLU A 97 -7.25 12.76 19.46
C GLU A 97 -8.68 12.27 19.75
N LYS A 98 -9.65 13.19 19.89
CA LYS A 98 -11.07 12.83 20.07
C LYS A 98 -11.68 12.24 18.80
N LEU A 99 -11.41 12.84 17.64
CA LEU A 99 -11.87 12.35 16.34
C LEU A 99 -11.32 10.96 16.07
N MET A 100 -10.05 10.70 16.34
CA MET A 100 -9.43 9.38 16.18
C MET A 100 -10.11 8.32 17.06
N ARG A 101 -10.36 8.63 18.34
CA ARG A 101 -11.08 7.71 19.25
C ARG A 101 -12.50 7.44 18.77
N PHE A 102 -13.18 8.48 18.32
CA PHE A 102 -14.53 8.37 17.76
C PHE A 102 -14.51 7.51 16.49
N GLY A 103 -13.62 7.78 15.55
CA GLY A 103 -13.45 7.02 14.32
C GLY A 103 -13.21 5.54 14.58
N ASN A 104 -12.27 5.21 15.47
CA ASN A 104 -11.98 3.83 15.86
C ASN A 104 -13.16 3.13 16.53
N TYR A 105 -13.98 3.86 17.28
CA TYR A 105 -15.18 3.31 17.91
C TYR A 105 -16.28 2.99 16.88
N TRP A 106 -16.51 3.86 15.90
CA TRP A 106 -17.61 3.70 14.93
C TRP A 106 -17.25 2.84 13.73
N TYR A 107 -16.02 2.96 13.22
CA TYR A 107 -15.59 2.31 11.98
C TYR A 107 -14.61 1.15 12.23
N GLY A 108 -14.21 0.91 13.48
CA GLY A 108 -13.13 -0.01 13.83
C GLY A 108 -11.74 0.56 13.57
N ALA A 109 -10.72 -0.16 14.01
CA ALA A 109 -9.33 0.19 13.70
C ALA A 109 -9.10 0.05 12.18
N THR A 110 -8.61 1.11 11.55
CA THR A 110 -8.34 1.13 10.11
C THR A 110 -6.85 0.92 9.84
N GLY A 111 -6.52 -0.03 8.96
CA GLY A 111 -5.13 -0.39 8.64
C GLY A 111 -4.45 -1.33 9.64
N ALA A 112 -3.37 -1.98 9.20
CA ALA A 112 -2.65 -3.00 10.00
C ALA A 112 -1.84 -2.43 11.17
N SER A 113 -1.47 -1.15 11.09
CA SER A 113 -0.57 -0.45 12.05
C SER A 113 -1.31 0.41 13.08
N GLY A 114 -2.63 0.61 12.95
CA GLY A 114 -3.40 1.53 13.79
C GLY A 114 -2.98 3.01 13.65
N THR A 115 -2.24 3.35 12.60
CA THR A 115 -1.73 4.71 12.32
C THR A 115 -2.69 5.54 11.46
N VAL A 116 -3.83 4.99 11.06
CA VAL A 116 -4.83 5.66 10.23
C VAL A 116 -6.21 5.43 10.86
N ALA A 117 -7.02 6.48 10.94
CA ALA A 117 -8.40 6.39 11.42
C ALA A 117 -9.36 6.96 10.38
N LYS A 118 -10.36 6.15 9.98
CA LYS A 118 -11.52 6.64 9.22
C LYS A 118 -12.36 7.54 10.11
N LEU A 119 -12.76 8.68 9.57
CA LEU A 119 -13.57 9.69 10.24
C LEU A 119 -14.89 9.92 9.47
N PRO A 120 -15.92 10.47 10.13
CA PRO A 120 -17.14 10.90 9.45
C PRO A 120 -16.86 11.91 8.32
N PHE A 121 -17.83 12.03 7.40
CA PHE A 121 -17.81 12.99 6.29
C PHE A 121 -16.73 12.70 5.22
N GLY A 122 -16.34 11.44 5.06
CA GLY A 122 -15.38 11.04 4.04
C GLY A 122 -13.99 11.59 4.33
N LEU A 123 -13.54 11.46 5.58
CA LEU A 123 -12.27 11.97 6.05
C LEU A 123 -11.41 10.85 6.60
N PHE A 124 -10.10 11.01 6.50
CA PHE A 124 -9.11 10.14 7.12
C PHE A 124 -8.12 10.98 7.92
N LEU A 125 -7.72 10.44 9.07
CA LEU A 125 -6.70 11.02 9.92
C LEU A 125 -5.54 10.06 10.03
N LYS A 126 -4.39 10.43 9.47
CA LYS A 126 -3.12 9.73 9.65
C LYS A 126 -2.39 10.27 10.88
N TYR A 127 -1.77 9.36 11.62
CA TYR A 127 -1.05 9.58 12.86
C TYR A 127 0.34 8.95 12.75
N SER A 128 1.40 9.72 13.02
CA SER A 128 2.77 9.19 13.01
C SER A 128 3.67 9.89 14.03
N ALA A 129 4.66 9.14 14.53
CA ALA A 129 5.77 9.68 15.31
C ALA A 129 6.90 10.23 14.41
N ASN A 130 6.88 9.94 13.10
CA ASN A 130 7.83 10.47 12.14
C ASN A 130 7.24 11.70 11.45
N VAL A 131 7.57 12.88 11.97
CA VAL A 131 7.07 14.16 11.45
C VAL A 131 7.46 14.42 9.99
N GLU A 132 8.64 13.99 9.58
CA GLU A 132 9.14 14.28 8.24
C GLU A 132 8.43 13.44 7.17
N CYS A 133 8.12 12.16 7.44
CA CYS A 133 7.29 11.34 6.54
C CYS A 133 5.92 11.98 6.29
N VAL A 134 5.24 12.44 7.35
CA VAL A 134 3.92 13.06 7.22
C VAL A 134 4.00 14.41 6.51
N ARG A 135 5.05 15.20 6.76
CA ARG A 135 5.27 16.47 6.06
C ARG A 135 5.54 16.25 4.57
N ASN A 136 6.35 15.24 4.24
CA ASN A 136 6.63 14.89 2.86
C ASN A 136 5.36 14.41 2.16
N GLU A 137 4.57 13.52 2.78
CA GLU A 137 3.29 13.06 2.22
C GLU A 137 2.33 14.22 1.97
N PHE A 138 2.14 15.11 2.95
CA PHE A 138 1.26 16.27 2.80
C PHE A 138 1.68 17.17 1.63
N ASN A 139 2.99 17.37 1.45
CA ASN A 139 3.52 18.12 0.32
C ASN A 139 3.37 17.36 -1.01
N ALA A 140 3.60 16.04 -1.02
CA ALA A 140 3.46 15.18 -2.19
C ALA A 140 2.04 15.22 -2.74
N LEU A 141 1.02 15.08 -1.87
CA LEU A 141 -0.39 15.20 -2.26
C LEU A 141 -0.69 16.53 -2.97
N ARG A 142 -0.09 17.63 -2.47
CA ARG A 142 -0.23 18.96 -3.08
C ARG A 142 0.50 19.06 -4.42
N VAL A 143 1.70 18.52 -4.53
CA VAL A 143 2.50 18.53 -5.78
C VAL A 143 1.81 17.71 -6.86
N VAL A 144 1.41 16.47 -6.55
CA VAL A 144 0.72 15.59 -7.50
C VAL A 144 -0.60 16.21 -7.94
N GLY A 145 -1.47 16.59 -6.99
CA GLY A 145 -2.77 17.17 -7.31
C GLY A 145 -2.72 18.51 -8.06
N LYS A 146 -1.59 19.24 -8.01
CA LYS A 146 -1.40 20.48 -8.78
C LYS A 146 -0.88 20.22 -10.20
N ASN A 147 -0.05 19.20 -10.39
CA ASN A 147 0.69 18.99 -11.64
C ASN A 147 0.11 17.88 -12.52
N THR A 148 -0.81 17.06 -12.01
CA THR A 148 -1.34 15.90 -12.73
C THR A 148 -2.85 15.74 -12.54
N GLY A 149 -3.46 14.86 -13.33
CA GLY A 149 -4.82 14.35 -13.14
C GLY A 149 -4.88 13.07 -12.32
N VAL A 150 -3.79 12.69 -11.64
CA VAL A 150 -3.74 11.46 -10.83
C VAL A 150 -4.66 11.63 -9.62
N PRO A 151 -5.61 10.70 -9.39
CA PRO A 151 -6.47 10.78 -8.23
C PRO A 151 -5.67 10.51 -6.95
N VAL A 152 -5.62 11.50 -6.05
CA VAL A 152 -4.95 11.42 -4.75
C VAL A 152 -5.83 12.03 -3.65
N PRO A 153 -5.67 11.64 -2.38
CA PRO A 153 -6.34 12.32 -1.28
C PRO A 153 -5.98 13.81 -1.25
N ARG A 154 -6.95 14.66 -0.90
CA ARG A 154 -6.66 16.07 -0.62
C ARG A 154 -6.11 16.19 0.79
N GLY A 155 -4.88 16.68 0.94
CA GLY A 155 -4.36 17.12 2.24
C GLY A 155 -5.11 18.36 2.74
N LEU A 156 -5.87 18.22 3.83
CA LEU A 156 -6.73 19.28 4.37
C LEU A 156 -6.05 20.06 5.50
N ASP A 157 -5.34 19.35 6.38
CA ASP A 157 -4.54 19.97 7.45
C ASP A 157 -3.38 19.07 7.86
N PHE A 158 -2.33 19.70 8.38
CA PHE A 158 -1.19 19.05 8.99
C PHE A 158 -0.84 19.75 10.30
N ALA A 159 -0.62 18.98 11.36
CA ALA A 159 -0.20 19.52 12.65
C ALA A 159 0.75 18.57 13.37
N SER A 160 1.80 19.11 13.99
CA SER A 160 2.73 18.35 14.81
C SER A 160 2.99 19.03 16.16
N LYS A 161 3.14 18.23 17.22
CA LYS A 161 3.52 18.70 18.58
C LYS A 161 4.68 17.88 19.12
N TRP A 162 5.57 18.51 19.85
CA TRP A 162 6.54 17.78 20.65
C TRP A 162 5.82 17.15 21.85
N VAL A 163 6.13 15.88 22.12
CA VAL A 163 5.64 15.14 23.27
C VAL A 163 6.85 14.72 24.08
N GLN A 164 6.90 15.15 25.33
CA GLN A 164 7.95 14.75 26.25
C GLN A 164 7.88 13.23 26.48
N GLY A 165 9.04 12.56 26.46
CA GLY A 165 9.14 11.14 26.73
C GLY A 165 8.65 10.82 28.14
N ASN A 166 7.87 9.75 28.29
CA ASN A 166 7.28 9.37 29.58
C ASN A 166 7.49 7.88 29.94
N SER A 167 8.28 7.13 29.15
CA SER A 167 8.56 5.72 29.38
C SER A 167 10.04 5.41 29.21
N GLN A 168 10.50 4.35 29.88
CA GLN A 168 11.87 3.81 29.79
C GLN A 168 12.31 3.49 28.34
N LEU A 169 11.38 3.43 27.38
CA LEU A 169 11.64 3.07 25.98
C LEU A 169 11.97 4.28 25.08
N LEU A 170 11.45 5.48 25.38
CA LEU A 170 11.68 6.70 24.57
C LEU A 170 11.90 7.94 25.47
N PRO A 171 13.05 8.04 26.16
CA PRO A 171 13.34 9.12 27.10
C PRO A 171 13.56 10.49 26.43
N GLN A 172 13.95 10.51 25.15
CA GLN A 172 14.28 11.74 24.42
C GLN A 172 13.07 12.63 24.10
N GLY A 173 11.85 12.11 24.18
CA GLY A 173 10.67 12.74 23.58
C GLY A 173 10.59 12.53 22.06
N TYR A 174 9.42 12.82 21.47
CA TYR A 174 9.18 12.63 20.04
C TYR A 174 8.16 13.64 19.51
N HIS A 175 8.20 13.90 18.21
CA HIS A 175 7.14 14.65 17.54
C HIS A 175 5.96 13.75 17.24
N ARG A 176 4.77 14.16 17.67
CA ARG A 176 3.51 13.54 17.31
C ARG A 176 2.86 14.35 16.20
N SER A 177 2.60 13.72 15.06
CA SER A 177 2.11 14.37 13.86
C SER A 177 0.77 13.81 13.40
N TYR A 178 -0.07 14.68 12.88
CA TYR A 178 -1.40 14.40 12.36
C TYR A 178 -1.52 14.99 10.97
N MET A 179 -2.12 14.22 10.06
CA MET A 179 -2.53 14.70 8.74
C MET A 179 -3.98 14.32 8.49
N LEU A 180 -4.79 15.32 8.19
CA LEU A 180 -6.19 15.14 7.82
C LEU A 180 -6.30 15.14 6.30
N THR A 181 -6.93 14.11 5.72
CA THR A 181 -7.11 13.96 4.29
C THR A 181 -8.56 13.63 3.92
N SER A 182 -8.93 13.85 2.66
CA SER A 182 -10.19 13.33 2.11
C SER A 182 -10.13 11.83 1.85
N GLU A 183 -11.26 11.14 1.98
CA GLU A 183 -11.45 9.76 1.53
C GLU A 183 -11.44 9.67 0.00
N LEU A 184 -10.86 8.58 -0.51
CA LEU A 184 -11.04 8.14 -1.89
C LEU A 184 -12.07 6.99 -1.91
N PRO A 185 -12.96 6.94 -2.91
CA PRO A 185 -13.99 5.93 -2.95
C PRO A 185 -13.40 4.55 -3.23
N GLY A 186 -13.85 3.52 -2.53
CA GLY A 186 -13.46 2.14 -2.80
C GLY A 186 -12.56 1.53 -1.72
N ALA A 187 -11.75 0.57 -2.13
CA ALA A 187 -10.88 -0.21 -1.25
C ALA A 187 -9.51 -0.42 -1.88
N ALA A 188 -8.52 -0.76 -1.07
CA ALA A 188 -7.20 -1.12 -1.55
C ALA A 188 -7.27 -2.30 -2.53
N LEU A 189 -6.55 -2.22 -3.65
CA LEU A 189 -6.45 -3.26 -4.68
C LEU A 189 -6.10 -4.61 -4.06
N SER A 190 -5.22 -4.61 -3.05
CA SER A 190 -4.82 -5.81 -2.30
C SER A 190 -6.00 -6.62 -1.73
N LEU A 191 -7.12 -5.96 -1.39
CA LEU A 191 -8.31 -6.58 -0.83
C LEU A 191 -9.29 -7.09 -1.90
N CYS A 192 -9.12 -6.65 -3.14
CA CYS A 192 -10.05 -6.90 -4.23
C CYS A 192 -9.48 -7.79 -5.34
N MET A 193 -8.20 -8.15 -5.29
CA MET A 193 -7.50 -8.85 -6.40
C MET A 193 -8.21 -10.12 -6.87
N ASP A 194 -8.81 -10.89 -5.96
CA ASP A 194 -9.53 -12.13 -6.29
C ASP A 194 -10.87 -11.90 -7.01
N ALA A 195 -11.45 -10.71 -6.86
CA ALA A 195 -12.74 -10.34 -7.45
C ALA A 195 -12.60 -9.60 -8.80
N ILE A 196 -11.38 -9.23 -9.19
CA ILE A 196 -11.12 -8.43 -10.40
C ILE A 196 -10.88 -9.36 -11.60
N SER A 197 -11.70 -9.21 -12.64
CA SER A 197 -11.57 -9.95 -13.91
C SER A 197 -10.27 -9.60 -14.64
N ASP A 198 -9.81 -10.46 -15.56
CA ASP A 198 -8.60 -10.16 -16.36
C ASP A 198 -8.74 -8.90 -17.21
N ALA A 199 -9.92 -8.67 -17.78
CA ALA A 199 -10.20 -7.46 -18.54
C ALA A 199 -10.13 -6.20 -17.66
N ASP A 200 -10.70 -6.24 -16.46
CA ASP A 200 -10.63 -5.11 -15.52
C ASP A 200 -9.22 -4.89 -15.00
N TYR A 201 -8.46 -5.95 -14.77
CA TYR A 201 -7.06 -5.84 -14.35
C TYR A 201 -6.20 -5.17 -15.43
N GLN A 202 -6.47 -5.48 -16.71
CA GLN A 202 -5.83 -4.80 -17.83
C GLN A 202 -6.23 -3.31 -17.89
N ARG A 203 -7.49 -2.96 -17.58
CA ARG A 203 -7.89 -1.54 -17.45
C ARG A 203 -7.14 -0.84 -16.33
N ILE A 204 -7.00 -1.48 -15.17
CA ILE A 204 -6.21 -0.97 -14.05
C ILE A 204 -4.74 -0.77 -14.47
N GLN A 205 -4.15 -1.74 -15.17
CA GLN A 205 -2.79 -1.63 -15.71
C GLN A 205 -2.62 -0.38 -16.59
N LEU A 206 -3.54 -0.17 -17.54
CA LEU A 206 -3.51 1.00 -18.44
C LEU A 206 -3.67 2.32 -17.69
N GLN A 207 -4.52 2.37 -16.67
CA GLN A 207 -4.67 3.55 -15.81
C GLN A 207 -3.38 3.84 -15.03
N LEU A 208 -2.75 2.82 -14.45
CA LEU A 208 -1.48 2.97 -13.74
C LEU A 208 -0.37 3.47 -14.69
N GLN A 209 -0.27 2.95 -15.92
CA GLN A 209 0.66 3.45 -16.93
C GLN A 209 0.41 4.94 -17.21
N ALA A 210 -0.85 5.35 -17.42
CA ALA A 210 -1.20 6.75 -17.64
C ALA A 210 -0.84 7.64 -16.44
N TYR A 211 -1.06 7.18 -15.22
CA TYR A 211 -0.74 7.93 -14.01
C TYR A 211 0.76 8.03 -13.75
N ILE A 212 1.51 6.93 -13.94
CA ILE A 212 2.97 6.92 -13.81
C ILE A 212 3.60 7.86 -14.85
N SER A 213 3.11 7.84 -16.08
CA SER A 213 3.55 8.77 -17.13
C SER A 213 3.34 10.23 -16.70
N GLN A 214 2.20 10.56 -16.09
CA GLN A 214 1.94 11.91 -15.60
C GLN A 214 2.86 12.31 -14.43
N ILE A 215 3.03 11.46 -13.41
CA ILE A 215 3.88 11.83 -12.28
C ILE A 215 5.35 11.97 -12.69
N ARG A 216 5.86 11.11 -13.58
CA ARG A 216 7.24 11.22 -14.08
C ARG A 216 7.52 12.54 -14.81
N ASN A 217 6.50 13.20 -15.33
CA ASN A 217 6.59 14.52 -15.98
C ASN A 217 6.49 15.71 -15.00
N ILE A 218 6.32 15.47 -13.70
CA ILE A 218 6.32 16.55 -12.69
C ILE A 218 7.70 17.22 -12.71
N PRO A 219 7.76 18.56 -12.92
CA PRO A 219 9.04 19.25 -13.03
C PRO A 219 9.84 19.22 -11.74
N GLN A 220 11.11 18.84 -11.86
CA GLN A 220 12.04 18.83 -10.75
C GLN A 220 12.60 20.23 -10.46
N THR A 221 11.81 21.06 -9.79
CA THR A 221 12.17 22.46 -9.47
C THR A 221 12.43 22.72 -8.00
N VAL A 222 12.41 21.67 -7.17
CA VAL A 222 12.43 21.81 -5.70
C VAL A 222 13.83 22.05 -5.15
N ASN A 223 14.87 21.52 -5.79
CA ASN A 223 16.26 21.71 -5.39
C ASN A 223 17.18 21.70 -6.63
N PRO A 224 17.87 22.81 -6.94
CA PRO A 224 18.74 22.88 -8.12
C PRO A 224 20.10 22.19 -7.92
N ASP A 225 20.54 22.03 -6.68
CA ASP A 225 21.86 21.46 -6.36
C ASP A 225 21.82 19.95 -6.13
N PHE A 226 20.65 19.44 -5.74
CA PHE A 226 20.45 18.03 -5.41
C PHE A 226 19.31 17.42 -6.21
N VAL A 227 19.67 16.53 -7.14
CA VAL A 227 18.68 15.97 -8.04
C VAL A 227 17.86 14.83 -7.45
N ILE A 228 18.40 14.06 -6.51
CA ILE A 228 17.64 13.00 -5.82
C ILE A 228 17.30 13.50 -4.41
N CYS A 229 16.02 13.72 -4.17
CA CYS A 229 15.52 14.35 -2.96
C CYS A 229 14.03 14.02 -2.75
N ASP A 230 13.52 14.28 -1.54
CA ASP A 230 12.08 14.18 -1.28
C ASP A 230 11.29 15.28 -2.03
N THR A 231 9.96 15.31 -1.86
CA THR A 231 9.12 16.30 -2.56
C THR A 231 9.37 17.75 -2.15
N ARG A 232 10.15 17.98 -1.09
CA ARG A 232 10.50 19.29 -0.54
C ARG A 232 11.95 19.68 -0.87
N GLY A 233 12.70 18.83 -1.55
CA GLY A 233 14.12 19.07 -1.83
C GLY A 233 15.05 18.63 -0.70
N GLU A 234 14.56 17.89 0.28
CA GLU A 234 15.28 17.41 1.46
C GLU A 234 15.66 15.92 1.31
N ALA A 235 16.16 15.32 2.40
CA ALA A 235 16.59 13.92 2.42
C ALA A 235 15.42 12.97 2.15
N CYS A 236 15.65 12.01 1.26
CA CYS A 236 14.73 10.92 0.98
C CYS A 236 14.54 10.03 2.22
N ARG A 237 13.40 9.35 2.29
CA ARG A 237 13.10 8.30 3.27
C ARG A 237 12.38 7.18 2.57
N ASP A 238 12.99 6.01 2.55
CA ASP A 238 12.40 4.81 1.96
C ASP A 238 12.50 3.69 2.99
N PRO A 239 11.39 3.04 3.40
CA PRO A 239 11.43 1.94 4.36
C PRO A 239 12.30 0.75 3.94
N ARG A 240 12.64 0.65 2.64
CA ARG A 240 13.54 -0.39 2.12
C ARG A 240 15.00 -0.17 2.47
N ILE A 241 15.40 1.06 2.80
CA ILE A 241 16.80 1.45 2.91
C ILE A 241 17.02 2.21 4.21
N PHE A 242 18.05 1.83 4.96
CA PHE A 242 18.43 2.45 6.22
C PHE A 242 17.29 2.52 7.26
N ASP A 243 16.36 1.56 7.27
CA ASP A 243 15.26 1.53 8.26
C ASP A 243 14.48 2.87 8.31
N SER A 244 14.19 3.45 7.14
CA SER A 244 13.52 4.76 6.99
C SER A 244 14.31 5.97 7.53
N ALA A 245 15.58 5.80 7.88
CA ALA A 245 16.46 6.91 8.23
C ALA A 245 16.63 7.85 7.03
N PRO A 246 16.84 9.16 7.28
CA PRO A 246 16.99 10.12 6.20
C PRO A 246 18.26 9.83 5.38
N MET A 247 18.13 9.81 4.05
CA MET A 247 19.24 9.61 3.12
C MET A 247 19.31 10.74 2.09
N GLY A 248 20.49 11.35 1.95
CA GLY A 248 20.69 12.48 1.05
C GLY A 248 20.25 13.81 1.66
N PRO A 249 19.80 14.79 0.84
CA PRO A 249 19.58 14.69 -0.61
C PRO A 249 20.90 14.48 -1.40
N PHE A 250 20.82 14.05 -2.65
CA PHE A 250 21.99 13.69 -3.46
C PHE A 250 22.11 14.53 -4.72
N LYS A 251 23.34 14.95 -5.01
CA LYS A 251 23.67 15.78 -6.17
C LYS A 251 23.40 15.09 -7.50
N ASP A 252 23.64 13.78 -7.55
CA ASP A 252 23.51 12.94 -8.74
C ASP A 252 23.20 11.49 -8.34
N GLU A 253 22.91 10.67 -9.36
CA GLU A 253 22.67 9.24 -9.19
C GLU A 253 23.89 8.52 -8.63
N ALA A 254 25.11 8.93 -9.01
CA ALA A 254 26.33 8.28 -8.52
C ALA A 254 26.44 8.39 -6.99
N ALA A 255 26.16 9.57 -6.42
CA ALA A 255 26.15 9.79 -4.98
C ALA A 255 25.04 9.01 -4.25
N PHE A 256 23.86 8.87 -4.88
CA PHE A 256 22.78 8.03 -4.37
C PHE A 256 23.16 6.55 -4.38
N SER A 257 23.72 6.04 -5.48
CA SER A 257 24.11 4.65 -5.64
C SER A 257 25.17 4.20 -4.65
N GLN A 258 26.05 5.10 -4.18
CA GLN A 258 27.00 4.82 -3.10
C GLN A 258 26.33 4.48 -1.75
N LYS A 259 25.04 4.78 -1.59
CA LYS A 259 24.25 4.40 -0.42
C LYS A 259 23.52 3.07 -0.59
N LEU A 260 23.58 2.47 -1.78
CA LEU A 260 22.93 1.21 -2.11
C LEU A 260 23.95 0.07 -2.11
N ARG A 261 23.46 -1.16 -2.06
CA ARG A 261 24.31 -2.33 -2.29
C ARG A 261 24.75 -2.41 -3.74
N PHE A 262 25.97 -2.92 -3.90
CA PHE A 262 26.65 -3.07 -5.18
C PHE A 262 26.73 -1.73 -5.94
N PRO A 263 27.35 -0.69 -5.32
CA PRO A 263 27.34 0.68 -5.86
C PRO A 263 28.09 0.83 -7.19
N ASP A 264 28.95 -0.14 -7.52
CA ASP A 264 29.78 -0.15 -8.73
C ASP A 264 29.15 -0.92 -9.89
N GLU A 265 27.98 -1.54 -9.69
CA GLU A 265 27.28 -2.24 -10.76
C GLU A 265 26.78 -1.27 -11.84
N PRO A 266 26.89 -1.62 -13.13
CA PRO A 266 26.44 -0.75 -14.22
C PRO A 266 24.97 -0.36 -14.14
N SER A 267 24.09 -1.23 -13.65
CA SER A 267 22.64 -0.97 -13.45
C SER A 267 22.33 0.00 -12.30
N ARG A 268 23.34 0.66 -11.71
CA ARG A 268 23.17 1.74 -10.72
C ARG A 268 23.40 3.13 -11.31
N ARG A 269 23.50 3.26 -12.64
CA ARG A 269 23.92 4.49 -13.31
C ARG A 269 23.23 4.68 -14.65
N GLY A 270 23.10 5.94 -15.06
CA GLY A 270 22.65 6.31 -16.40
C GLY A 270 21.14 6.51 -16.52
N HIS A 271 20.43 6.58 -15.39
CA HIS A 271 18.98 6.72 -15.36
C HIS A 271 18.57 8.18 -15.35
N LYS A 272 17.39 8.46 -15.91
CA LYS A 272 16.72 9.74 -15.67
C LYS A 272 16.25 9.79 -14.23
N ILE A 273 16.33 10.97 -13.64
CA ILE A 273 15.71 11.26 -12.34
C ILE A 273 14.31 11.80 -12.60
N VAL A 274 13.31 11.15 -12.02
CA VAL A 274 11.89 11.46 -12.22
C VAL A 274 11.18 11.46 -10.88
N PHE A 275 10.02 12.11 -10.81
CA PHE A 275 9.17 12.01 -9.62
C PHE A 275 8.58 10.59 -9.52
N THR A 276 8.74 9.95 -8.37
CA THR A 276 8.28 8.59 -8.08
C THR A 276 7.41 8.56 -6.83
N HIS A 277 6.57 7.52 -6.74
CA HIS A 277 5.82 7.25 -5.52
C HIS A 277 6.71 6.64 -4.43
N ALA A 278 7.66 5.81 -4.82
CA ALA A 278 8.58 5.03 -3.98
C ALA A 278 7.90 4.03 -3.02
N ASP A 279 6.60 3.74 -3.20
CA ASP A 279 5.89 2.67 -2.49
C ASP A 279 4.58 2.27 -3.21
N LEU A 280 4.62 2.12 -4.54
CA LEU A 280 3.44 1.83 -5.35
C LEU A 280 3.04 0.35 -5.28
N ASN A 281 2.61 -0.10 -4.09
CA ASN A 281 2.17 -1.46 -3.82
C ASN A 281 0.62 -1.58 -3.86
N PRO A 282 0.04 -2.79 -3.98
CA PRO A 282 -1.41 -3.02 -3.99
C PRO A 282 -2.22 -2.46 -2.82
N ARG A 283 -1.60 -2.20 -1.67
CA ARG A 283 -2.30 -1.60 -0.52
C ARG A 283 -2.50 -0.10 -0.73
N ASN A 284 -1.66 0.51 -1.55
CA ASN A 284 -1.60 1.95 -1.81
C ASN A 284 -2.35 2.35 -3.10
N ILE A 285 -2.91 1.39 -3.83
CA ILE A 285 -3.77 1.62 -5.00
C ILE A 285 -5.21 1.39 -4.56
N ILE A 286 -6.04 2.42 -4.61
CA ILE A 286 -7.47 2.32 -4.29
C ILE A 286 -8.25 2.09 -5.58
N VAL A 287 -9.12 1.10 -5.55
CA VAL A 287 -9.99 0.71 -6.66
C VAL A 287 -11.45 0.71 -6.23
N HIS A 288 -12.34 0.99 -7.17
CA HIS A 288 -13.77 0.89 -6.96
C HIS A 288 -14.47 0.33 -8.20
N GLN A 289 -15.73 -0.04 -8.03
CA GLN A 289 -16.57 -0.43 -9.15
C GLN A 289 -17.32 0.79 -9.69
N VAL A 290 -17.28 0.95 -11.01
CA VAL A 290 -18.06 1.95 -11.76
C VAL A 290 -18.94 1.25 -12.77
N LYS A 291 -20.09 1.87 -13.10
CA LYS A 291 -20.94 1.40 -14.19
C LYS A 291 -20.58 2.14 -15.46
N ASP A 292 -20.35 1.41 -16.54
CA ASP A 292 -20.24 2.01 -17.86
C ASP A 292 -21.61 2.45 -18.41
N ALA A 293 -21.60 3.02 -19.62
CA ALA A 293 -22.81 3.46 -20.31
C ALA A 293 -23.80 2.31 -20.62
N THR A 294 -23.34 1.05 -20.60
CA THR A 294 -24.18 -0.13 -20.81
C THR A 294 -24.79 -0.66 -19.51
N GLY A 295 -24.37 -0.11 -18.36
CA GLY A 295 -24.75 -0.57 -17.03
C GLY A 295 -23.88 -1.70 -16.49
N THR A 296 -22.82 -2.09 -17.21
CA THR A 296 -21.86 -3.12 -16.82
C THR A 296 -20.90 -2.56 -15.77
N LEU A 297 -20.67 -3.34 -14.71
CA LEU A 297 -19.71 -2.98 -13.66
C LEU A 297 -18.27 -3.27 -14.10
N HIS A 298 -17.39 -2.29 -13.91
CA HIS A 298 -15.96 -2.39 -14.14
C HIS A 298 -15.19 -1.89 -12.93
N TRP A 299 -13.98 -2.42 -12.74
CA TRP A 299 -13.06 -1.89 -11.75
C TRP A 299 -12.18 -0.81 -12.34
N GLU A 300 -12.06 0.30 -11.63
CA GLU A 300 -11.19 1.43 -11.98
C GLU A 300 -10.37 1.87 -10.77
N VAL A 301 -9.22 2.49 -11.05
CA VAL A 301 -8.38 3.11 -10.02
C VAL A 301 -9.01 4.43 -9.60
N SER A 302 -9.48 4.47 -8.37
CA SER A 302 -10.10 5.66 -7.77
C SER A 302 -9.10 6.55 -7.05
N GLY A 303 -7.89 6.07 -6.77
CA GLY A 303 -6.78 6.90 -6.31
C GLY A 303 -5.57 6.15 -5.81
N ILE A 304 -4.50 6.89 -5.57
CA ILE A 304 -3.22 6.40 -5.04
C ILE A 304 -2.95 7.11 -3.71
N VAL A 305 -2.56 6.36 -2.68
CA VAL A 305 -2.35 6.83 -1.30
C VAL A 305 -0.96 6.49 -0.79
N ASP A 306 -0.61 7.02 0.38
CA ASP A 306 0.64 6.75 1.09
C ASP A 306 1.90 7.27 0.37
N TRP A 307 1.89 8.58 0.07
CA TRP A 307 2.95 9.28 -0.65
C TRP A 307 4.13 9.72 0.24
N GLU A 308 4.30 9.11 1.42
CA GLU A 308 5.28 9.57 2.40
C GLU A 308 6.74 9.37 1.99
N ALA A 309 7.00 8.40 1.10
CA ALA A 309 8.32 8.12 0.53
C ALA A 309 8.56 8.84 -0.81
N ALA A 310 7.54 9.52 -1.36
CA ALA A 310 7.58 10.11 -2.68
C ALA A 310 8.67 11.18 -2.80
N GLY A 311 9.22 11.32 -4.00
CA GLY A 311 10.36 12.20 -4.26
C GLY A 311 10.89 12.01 -5.67
N TYR A 312 12.08 12.55 -5.93
CA TYR A 312 12.79 12.41 -7.18
C TYR A 312 13.85 11.31 -7.05
N TYR A 313 13.73 10.27 -7.85
CA TYR A 313 14.58 9.07 -7.81
C TYR A 313 14.89 8.60 -9.25
N PRO A 314 15.88 7.68 -9.43
CA PRO A 314 16.09 7.02 -10.72
C PRO A 314 14.81 6.39 -11.28
N GLU A 315 14.60 6.45 -12.60
CA GLU A 315 13.36 6.04 -13.24
C GLU A 315 12.98 4.57 -13.08
N TYR A 316 13.91 3.71 -12.68
CA TYR A 316 13.63 2.32 -12.33
C TYR A 316 12.99 2.15 -10.94
N TRP A 317 13.03 3.18 -10.08
CA TRP A 317 12.78 3.04 -8.63
C TRP A 317 11.40 2.48 -8.30
N ASP A 318 10.33 3.03 -8.90
CA ASP A 318 8.97 2.52 -8.70
C ASP A 318 8.80 1.09 -9.22
N CYS A 319 9.51 0.72 -10.29
CA CYS A 319 9.48 -0.63 -10.84
C CYS A 319 10.03 -1.63 -9.83
N THR A 320 11.27 -1.43 -9.37
CA THR A 320 11.90 -2.38 -8.44
C THR A 320 11.22 -2.35 -7.08
N LYS A 321 10.78 -1.17 -6.63
CA LYS A 321 10.11 -1.04 -5.33
C LYS A 321 8.73 -1.70 -5.30
N SER A 322 7.95 -1.65 -6.38
CA SER A 322 6.67 -2.38 -6.48
C SER A 322 6.84 -3.90 -6.34
N MET A 323 8.03 -4.42 -6.65
CA MET A 323 8.38 -5.83 -6.58
C MET A 323 8.99 -6.27 -5.24
N PHE A 324 9.38 -5.33 -4.37
CA PHE A 324 10.04 -5.63 -3.08
C PHE A 324 9.22 -6.58 -2.20
N GLU A 325 7.91 -6.38 -2.15
CA GLU A 325 6.99 -7.26 -1.44
C GLU A 325 6.24 -8.22 -2.37
N GLY A 326 6.78 -8.50 -3.56
CA GLY A 326 6.14 -9.34 -4.56
C GLY A 326 5.77 -10.74 -4.05
N PHE A 327 6.48 -11.24 -3.03
CA PHE A 327 6.17 -12.51 -2.36
C PHE A 327 4.81 -12.51 -1.63
N ARG A 328 4.25 -11.33 -1.31
CA ARG A 328 2.92 -11.19 -0.68
C ARG A 328 1.78 -11.26 -1.69
N TRP A 329 2.07 -11.07 -2.98
CA TRP A 329 1.06 -10.84 -4.01
C TRP A 329 0.97 -11.99 -5.01
N PRO A 330 -0.20 -12.22 -5.62
CA PRO A 330 -0.34 -13.21 -6.68
C PRO A 330 0.60 -12.92 -7.86
N ARG A 331 1.13 -13.96 -8.51
CA ARG A 331 1.97 -13.82 -9.71
C ARG A 331 1.33 -12.92 -10.77
N ARG A 332 0.02 -13.07 -10.97
CA ARG A 332 -0.78 -12.22 -11.87
C ARG A 332 -0.59 -10.71 -11.62
N HIS A 333 -0.52 -10.28 -10.36
CA HIS A 333 -0.27 -8.89 -10.00
C HIS A 333 1.17 -8.48 -10.33
N ASN A 334 2.14 -9.30 -9.90
CA ASN A 334 3.56 -9.06 -10.15
C ASN A 334 3.85 -8.93 -11.66
N ASP A 335 3.30 -9.83 -12.47
CA ASP A 335 3.42 -9.81 -13.94
C ASP A 335 2.71 -8.58 -14.55
N ALA A 336 1.62 -8.10 -13.94
CA ALA A 336 0.95 -6.88 -14.37
C ALA A 336 1.80 -5.64 -14.06
N MET A 337 2.41 -5.54 -12.87
CA MET A 337 3.28 -4.41 -12.52
C MET A 337 4.53 -4.36 -13.39
N GLN A 338 5.15 -5.50 -13.69
CA GLN A 338 6.26 -5.53 -14.66
C GLN A 338 5.81 -5.00 -16.04
N ARG A 339 4.62 -5.37 -16.51
CA ARG A 339 4.05 -4.84 -17.76
C ARG A 339 3.72 -3.35 -17.69
N VAL A 340 3.28 -2.83 -16.53
CA VAL A 340 3.11 -1.38 -16.32
C VAL A 340 4.43 -0.66 -16.60
N PHE A 341 5.54 -1.16 -16.04
CA PHE A 341 6.83 -0.48 -16.14
C PHE A 341 7.59 -0.72 -17.44
N ALA A 342 7.33 -1.83 -18.14
CA ALA A 342 7.91 -2.15 -19.44
C ALA A 342 7.62 -1.08 -20.53
N GLU A 343 6.55 -0.30 -20.36
CA GLU A 343 6.23 0.86 -21.21
C GLU A 343 7.31 1.95 -21.16
N PHE A 344 8.03 2.07 -20.04
CA PHE A 344 8.96 3.17 -19.78
C PHE A 344 10.44 2.79 -19.97
N GLY A 345 10.74 1.50 -20.05
CA GLY A 345 12.11 0.99 -20.21
C GLY A 345 12.21 -0.47 -19.81
N ASP A 346 13.35 -1.07 -20.16
CA ASP A 346 13.76 -2.36 -19.63
C ASP A 346 14.54 -2.13 -18.34
N TYR A 347 13.96 -2.56 -17.20
CA TYR A 347 14.56 -2.44 -15.88
C TYR A 347 14.94 -3.80 -15.29
N SER A 348 15.12 -4.82 -16.15
CA SER A 348 15.36 -6.20 -15.70
C SER A 348 16.67 -6.32 -14.93
N ALA A 349 17.73 -5.65 -15.39
CA ALA A 349 19.04 -5.67 -14.73
C ALA A 349 19.00 -4.98 -13.35
N GLU A 350 18.26 -3.87 -13.24
CA GLU A 350 18.03 -3.16 -11.98
C GLU A 350 17.23 -4.04 -11.03
N LEU A 351 16.15 -4.67 -11.50
CA LEU A 351 15.32 -5.55 -10.69
C LEU A 351 16.09 -6.78 -10.19
N GLU A 352 16.86 -7.44 -11.05
CA GLU A 352 17.71 -8.58 -10.66
C GLU A 352 18.74 -8.16 -9.60
N LEU A 353 19.37 -7.00 -9.77
CA LEU A 353 20.32 -6.48 -8.80
C LEU A 353 19.65 -6.17 -7.46
N GLU A 354 18.43 -5.62 -7.49
CA GLU A 354 17.68 -5.33 -6.29
C GLU A 354 17.23 -6.59 -5.56
N ILE A 355 16.78 -7.62 -6.28
CA ILE A 355 16.46 -8.93 -5.69
C ILE A 355 17.70 -9.50 -4.98
N LYS A 356 18.86 -9.50 -5.66
CA LYS A 356 20.13 -9.92 -5.06
C LYS A 356 20.49 -9.09 -3.82
N ALA A 357 20.20 -7.79 -3.84
CA ALA A 357 20.40 -6.91 -2.69
C ALA A 357 19.43 -7.25 -1.54
N TRP A 358 18.20 -7.65 -1.78
CA TRP A 358 17.25 -8.04 -0.72
C TRP A 358 17.60 -9.40 -0.10
N GLU A 359 17.98 -10.36 -0.94
CA GLU A 359 18.34 -11.72 -0.51
C GLU A 359 19.62 -11.76 0.35
N SER A 360 20.47 -10.74 0.25
CA SER A 360 21.69 -10.63 1.06
C SER A 360 21.45 -10.17 2.52
N GLY A 361 20.20 -9.99 2.96
CA GLY A 361 19.83 -9.62 4.34
C GLY A 361 19.96 -8.11 4.62
N ASP A 362 19.97 -7.65 5.87
CA ASP A 362 20.12 -6.21 6.23
C ASP A 362 21.56 -5.80 6.62
N GLY A 363 22.58 -6.62 6.32
CA GLY A 363 23.98 -6.29 6.60
C GLY A 363 24.64 -5.46 5.50
N VAL A 364 25.01 -4.21 5.79
CA VAL A 364 25.97 -3.46 4.96
C VAL A 364 27.27 -4.23 4.84
#